data_AF-A0A8H7SH52-F1
#
_entry.id   AF-A0A8H7SH52-F1
#
_cell.length_a   1.000
_cell.length_b   1.000
_cell.length_c   1.000
_cell.angle_alpha   90.00
_cell.angle_beta   90.00
_cell.angle_gamma   90.00
#
_symmetry.space_group_name_H-M   'P 1'
#
loop_
_entity.id
_entity.type
_entity.pdbx_description
1 polymer ?
#
loop_
_entity_poly.entity_id
_entity_poly.type
_entity_poly.pdbx_seq_one_letter_code
_entity_poly.pdbx_strand_id
1 'polypeptide(L)'
;MICQDKDLVEKLNAQLPNCIRIWGYVETQRTFHAKTKCDSRIYEYLLPSYTLKRLVEKKLKLEPESERDYKILTENGTMTRYISPTDQSVLSNFRVDQERLEKFKAAMSLFKGTHNFHNYTISRSFKDPASKRFMIDISVNDPMIIENTEWISVKLHGQSFMLHQIRKMISMAMLSVRTGTPLSLIPKTFEADKINIPKAPALGLLLERPVFQLYNNRMASNQIETFKKEFIYKEIFEHEKKNREFDTFLAAIDSHIDSTYQYFNTEGVIPEQCILKTKYSVQNNLVNEK
;
A
#
# COMPACT_ATOMS: atom_id res chain seq x y z
N MET A 1 -43.36 -5.08 0.01
CA MET A 1 -42.02 -5.29 0.61
C MET A 1 -40.99 -4.77 -0.40
N ILE A 2 -39.98 -3.98 -0.01
CA ILE A 2 -39.01 -3.38 -0.98
C ILE A 2 -38.35 -4.46 -1.85
N CYS A 3 -38.13 -5.66 -1.31
CA CYS A 3 -37.52 -6.79 -2.01
C CYS A 3 -38.36 -7.44 -3.13
N GLN A 4 -39.61 -7.03 -3.34
CA GLN A 4 -40.49 -7.59 -4.37
C GLN A 4 -40.44 -6.85 -5.71
N ASP A 5 -39.78 -5.68 -5.75
CA ASP A 5 -39.58 -4.91 -6.98
C ASP A 5 -38.43 -5.52 -7.78
N LYS A 6 -38.77 -6.20 -8.90
CA LYS A 6 -37.80 -6.88 -9.76
C LYS A 6 -36.78 -5.92 -10.39
N ASP A 7 -37.14 -4.64 -10.52
CA ASP A 7 -36.31 -3.62 -11.18
C ASP A 7 -35.62 -2.70 -10.15
N LEU A 8 -35.62 -3.07 -8.87
CA LEU A 8 -35.07 -2.23 -7.78
C LEU A 8 -33.63 -1.81 -8.05
N VAL A 9 -32.78 -2.74 -8.49
CA VAL A 9 -31.36 -2.48 -8.78
C VAL A 9 -31.22 -1.47 -9.91
N GLU A 10 -32.02 -1.59 -10.98
CA GLU A 10 -32.01 -0.68 -12.12
C GLU A 10 -32.48 0.72 -11.71
N LYS A 11 -33.59 0.80 -10.96
CA LYS A 11 -34.13 2.07 -10.44
C LYS A 11 -33.13 2.80 -9.55
N LEU A 12 -32.42 2.06 -8.68
CA LEU A 12 -31.38 2.66 -7.84
C LEU A 12 -30.18 3.12 -8.69
N ASN A 13 -29.71 2.30 -9.62
CA ASN A 13 -28.60 2.68 -10.51
C ASN A 13 -28.93 3.88 -11.40
N ALA A 14 -30.19 4.07 -11.79
CA ALA A 14 -30.64 5.24 -12.55
C ALA A 14 -30.52 6.57 -11.78
N GLN A 15 -30.43 6.50 -10.44
CA GLN A 15 -30.21 7.67 -9.56
C GLN A 15 -28.73 7.86 -9.19
N LEU A 16 -27.85 6.95 -9.61
CA LEU A 16 -26.43 6.97 -9.25
C LEU A 16 -25.57 7.43 -10.44
N PRO A 17 -24.47 8.16 -10.18
CA PRO A 17 -23.51 8.49 -11.23
C PRO A 17 -22.87 7.23 -11.80
N ASN A 18 -22.30 7.33 -13.01
CA ASN A 18 -21.78 6.15 -13.72
C ASN A 18 -20.67 5.40 -12.98
N CYS A 19 -19.91 6.09 -12.14
CA CYS A 19 -18.85 5.53 -11.30
C CYS A 19 -19.34 4.88 -9.99
N ILE A 20 -20.66 4.80 -9.76
CA ILE A 20 -21.25 4.10 -8.61
C ILE A 20 -22.30 3.12 -9.14
N ARG A 21 -22.17 1.85 -8.76
CA ARG A 21 -23.07 0.77 -9.19
C ARG A 21 -23.47 -0.13 -8.04
N ILE A 22 -24.76 -0.44 -7.97
CA ILE A 22 -25.33 -1.48 -7.14
C ILE A 22 -25.45 -2.74 -8.00
N TRP A 23 -24.79 -3.81 -7.54
CA TRP A 23 -24.75 -5.09 -8.24
C TRP A 23 -25.88 -6.04 -7.84
N GLY A 24 -26.52 -5.78 -6.70
CA GLY A 24 -27.57 -6.62 -6.17
C GLY A 24 -27.81 -6.34 -4.70
N TYR A 25 -28.74 -7.11 -4.14
CA TYR A 25 -29.07 -7.11 -2.73
C TYR A 25 -29.36 -8.54 -2.29
N VAL A 26 -29.28 -8.79 -0.99
CA VAL A 26 -29.63 -10.06 -0.38
C VAL A 26 -30.44 -9.77 0.87
N GLU A 27 -31.45 -10.60 1.12
CA GLU A 27 -32.19 -10.52 2.37
C GLU A 27 -31.35 -11.05 3.52
N THR A 28 -31.34 -10.34 4.63
CA THR A 28 -30.56 -10.70 5.81
C THR A 28 -31.47 -10.83 7.03
N GLN A 29 -31.06 -11.64 7.99
CA GLN A 29 -31.72 -11.69 9.29
C GLN A 29 -31.62 -10.33 10.02
N ARG A 30 -32.59 -10.02 10.88
CA ARG A 30 -32.63 -8.74 11.64
C ARG A 30 -31.38 -8.48 12.50
N THR A 31 -30.68 -9.55 12.91
CA THR A 31 -29.46 -9.47 13.73
C THR A 31 -28.18 -9.31 12.90
N PHE A 32 -28.29 -9.31 11.57
CA PHE A 32 -27.13 -9.14 10.69
C PHE A 32 -26.58 -7.72 10.79
N HIS A 33 -25.25 -7.61 10.91
CA HIS A 33 -24.55 -6.34 10.88
C HIS A 33 -23.28 -6.48 10.03
N ALA A 34 -23.25 -5.82 8.87
CA ALA A 34 -22.22 -6.00 7.83
C ALA A 34 -20.78 -5.83 8.36
N LYS A 35 -20.54 -4.89 9.28
CA LYS A 35 -19.19 -4.70 9.86
C LYS A 35 -18.71 -5.88 10.72
N THR A 36 -19.57 -6.41 11.58
CA THR A 36 -19.19 -7.41 12.60
C THR A 36 -19.32 -8.84 12.07
N LYS A 37 -20.17 -9.06 11.07
CA LYS A 37 -20.36 -10.34 10.38
C LYS A 37 -19.45 -10.53 9.16
N CYS A 38 -18.57 -9.57 8.86
CA CYS A 38 -17.60 -9.70 7.77
C CYS A 38 -16.40 -10.53 8.23
N ASP A 39 -16.21 -11.69 7.59
CA ASP A 39 -15.21 -12.70 7.96
C ASP A 39 -13.80 -12.25 7.57
N SER A 40 -13.66 -11.70 6.36
CA SER A 40 -12.39 -11.24 5.80
C SER A 40 -12.61 -10.20 4.70
N ARG A 41 -11.55 -9.57 4.22
CA ARG A 41 -11.60 -8.60 3.12
C ARG A 41 -10.50 -8.93 2.11
N ILE A 42 -10.83 -8.72 0.84
CA ILE A 42 -9.87 -8.80 -0.26
C ILE A 42 -9.66 -7.39 -0.79
N TYR A 43 -8.42 -6.93 -0.73
CA TYR A 43 -7.97 -5.69 -1.35
C TYR A 43 -7.10 -6.01 -2.56
N GLU A 44 -7.05 -5.07 -3.48
CA GLU A 44 -6.10 -5.03 -4.57
C GLU A 44 -5.30 -3.74 -4.45
N TYR A 45 -4.00 -3.81 -4.67
CA TYR A 45 -3.14 -2.64 -4.76
C TYR A 45 -2.45 -2.61 -6.12
N LEU A 46 -2.74 -1.57 -6.90
CA LEU A 46 -2.09 -1.29 -8.17
C LEU A 46 -0.93 -0.33 -7.97
N LEU A 47 0.23 -0.68 -8.48
CA LEU A 47 1.40 0.21 -8.53
C LEU A 47 2.10 0.11 -9.88
N PRO A 48 2.63 1.22 -10.41
CA PRO A 48 3.48 1.18 -11.60
C PRO A 48 4.73 0.35 -11.32
N SER A 49 5.17 -0.43 -12.30
CA SER A 49 6.33 -1.30 -12.14
C SER A 49 7.63 -0.51 -11.96
N TYR A 50 7.70 0.74 -12.45
CA TYR A 50 8.84 1.64 -12.23
C TYR A 50 9.11 1.96 -10.76
N THR A 51 8.15 1.71 -9.87
CA THR A 51 8.37 1.88 -8.43
C THR A 51 9.44 0.91 -7.89
N LEU A 52 9.64 -0.22 -8.56
CA LEU A 52 10.69 -1.21 -8.28
C LEU A 52 12.02 -0.91 -9.00
N LYS A 53 12.09 0.13 -9.84
CA LYS A 53 13.33 0.56 -10.50
C LYS A 53 14.39 0.85 -9.43
N ARG A 54 15.64 0.41 -9.64
CA ARG A 54 16.75 0.69 -8.71
C ARG A 54 16.84 2.19 -8.38
N LEU A 55 17.14 2.49 -7.12
CA LEU A 55 17.39 3.84 -6.66
C LEU A 55 18.48 4.51 -7.51
N VAL A 56 18.21 5.74 -7.95
CA VAL A 56 19.15 6.59 -8.68
C VAL A 56 19.27 7.87 -7.88
N GLU A 57 20.50 8.23 -7.53
CA GLU A 57 20.77 9.50 -6.84
C GLU A 57 20.27 10.67 -7.68
N LYS A 58 19.44 11.51 -7.06
CA LYS A 58 18.94 12.74 -7.65
C LYS A 58 19.56 13.93 -6.92
N LYS A 59 19.99 14.93 -7.68
CA LYS A 59 20.56 16.16 -7.12
C LYS A 59 19.46 17.01 -6.47
N LEU A 60 19.62 17.31 -5.19
CA LEU A 60 18.78 18.26 -4.47
C LEU A 60 19.21 19.70 -4.79
N LYS A 61 18.24 20.56 -5.07
CA LYS A 61 18.44 21.97 -5.40
C LYS A 61 18.01 22.88 -4.25
N LEU A 62 18.63 24.05 -4.15
CA LEU A 62 18.26 25.08 -3.17
C LEU A 62 17.02 25.86 -3.62
N GLU A 63 16.93 26.16 -4.90
CA GLU A 63 15.85 26.91 -5.54
C GLU A 63 15.23 26.07 -6.67
N PRO A 64 13.94 26.30 -7.02
CA PRO A 64 13.32 25.61 -8.14
C PRO A 64 13.87 26.16 -9.46
N GLU A 65 14.28 25.27 -10.37
CA GLU A 65 14.67 25.65 -11.74
C GLU A 65 13.47 25.58 -12.71
N SER A 66 12.38 24.96 -12.26
CA SER A 66 11.17 24.71 -13.02
C SER A 66 9.96 24.69 -12.07
N GLU A 67 8.82 25.19 -12.52
CA GLU A 67 7.55 25.13 -11.76
C GLU A 67 7.11 23.68 -11.47
N ARG A 68 7.65 22.71 -12.21
CA ARG A 68 7.38 21.28 -12.03
C ARG A 68 8.28 20.60 -10.99
N ASP A 69 9.29 21.29 -10.46
CA ASP A 69 10.16 20.72 -9.44
C ASP A 69 9.36 20.44 -8.16
N TYR A 70 9.54 19.24 -7.59
CA TYR A 70 8.85 18.90 -6.35
C TYR A 70 9.53 19.57 -5.16
N LYS A 71 8.72 20.18 -4.31
CA LYS A 71 9.14 20.75 -3.02
C LYS A 71 9.28 19.63 -1.98
N ILE A 72 10.48 19.45 -1.44
CA ILE A 72 10.78 18.49 -0.39
C ILE A 72 11.21 19.24 0.87
N LEU A 73 10.64 18.86 2.01
CA LEU A 73 11.11 19.32 3.32
C LEU A 73 12.22 18.38 3.78
N THR A 74 13.33 18.92 4.26
CA THR A 74 14.36 18.11 4.92
C THR A 74 13.84 17.56 6.25
N GLU A 75 14.49 16.51 6.76
CA GLU A 75 14.09 15.74 7.95
C GLU A 75 13.68 16.59 9.17
N ASN A 76 14.35 17.72 9.39
CA ASN A 76 14.11 18.60 10.53
C ASN A 76 13.01 19.66 10.28
N GLY A 77 12.32 19.59 9.13
CA GLY A 77 11.32 20.57 8.69
C GLY A 77 11.88 21.98 8.45
N THR A 78 13.21 22.14 8.49
CA THR A 78 13.89 23.44 8.61
C THR A 78 14.30 24.01 7.27
N MET A 79 14.56 23.16 6.27
CA MET A 79 14.96 23.60 4.94
C MET A 79 14.06 23.01 3.87
N THR A 80 13.70 23.86 2.90
CA THR A 80 13.09 23.41 1.64
C THR A 80 14.21 23.07 0.66
N ARG A 81 14.05 21.95 -0.04
CA ARG A 81 14.83 21.54 -1.20
C ARG A 81 13.90 21.27 -2.37
N TYR A 82 14.44 21.32 -3.57
CA TYR A 82 13.70 21.02 -4.79
C TYR A 82 14.36 19.87 -5.54
N ILE A 83 13.53 19.04 -6.16
CA ILE A 83 13.99 17.89 -6.95
C ILE A 83 13.23 17.87 -8.28
N SER A 84 13.93 17.59 -9.36
CA SER A 84 13.25 17.46 -10.64
C SER A 84 12.46 16.16 -10.72
N PRO A 85 11.25 16.22 -11.31
CA PRO A 85 10.48 15.02 -11.58
C PRO A 85 11.27 14.11 -12.52
N THR A 86 11.05 12.80 -12.41
CA THR A 86 11.67 11.86 -13.38
C THR A 86 11.10 12.14 -14.78
N ASP A 87 11.86 11.92 -15.86
CA ASP A 87 11.28 12.08 -17.19
C ASP A 87 10.13 11.09 -17.41
N GLN A 88 9.00 11.59 -17.93
CA GLN A 88 7.80 10.78 -18.12
C GLN A 88 8.06 9.59 -19.05
N SER A 89 8.90 9.78 -20.08
CA SER A 89 9.29 8.73 -21.02
C SER A 89 10.07 7.61 -20.34
N VAL A 90 10.91 7.93 -19.35
CA VAL A 90 11.65 6.95 -18.55
C VAL A 90 10.68 6.13 -17.71
N LEU A 91 9.66 6.76 -17.13
CA LEU A 91 8.65 6.07 -16.32
C LEU A 91 7.75 5.19 -17.19
N SER A 92 7.23 5.70 -18.30
CA SER A 92 6.31 4.95 -19.17
C SER A 92 7.01 3.79 -19.89
N ASN A 93 8.28 3.92 -20.23
CA ASN A 93 9.02 2.87 -20.96
C ASN A 93 9.69 1.84 -20.05
N PHE A 94 9.69 2.05 -18.74
CA PHE A 94 10.25 1.09 -17.80
C PHE A 94 9.44 -0.21 -17.82
N ARG A 95 10.14 -1.35 -17.84
CA ARG A 95 9.58 -2.68 -17.65
C ARG A 95 10.37 -3.37 -16.56
N VAL A 96 9.68 -3.97 -15.59
CA VAL A 96 10.34 -4.71 -14.51
C VAL A 96 10.90 -6.01 -15.04
N ASP A 97 12.15 -6.31 -14.69
CA ASP A 97 12.73 -7.61 -14.99
C ASP A 97 12.19 -8.70 -14.05
N GLN A 98 12.33 -9.96 -14.47
CA GLN A 98 11.82 -11.10 -13.71
C GLN A 98 12.48 -11.20 -12.32
N GLU A 99 13.77 -10.90 -12.21
CA GLU A 99 14.49 -11.00 -10.93
C GLU A 99 13.90 -10.07 -9.87
N ARG A 100 13.64 -8.81 -10.24
CA ARG A 100 12.99 -7.82 -9.35
C ARG A 100 11.55 -8.18 -9.05
N LEU A 101 10.79 -8.65 -10.04
CA LEU A 101 9.42 -9.08 -9.83
C LEU A 101 9.34 -10.26 -8.85
N GLU A 102 10.22 -11.26 -9.00
CA GLU A 102 10.29 -12.41 -8.09
C GLU A 102 10.77 -12.01 -6.68
N LYS A 103 11.71 -11.06 -6.56
CA LYS A 103 12.06 -10.48 -5.26
C LYS A 103 10.88 -9.76 -4.60
N PHE A 104 10.07 -9.04 -5.39
CA PHE A 104 8.86 -8.39 -4.87
C PHE A 104 7.78 -9.39 -4.46
N LYS A 105 7.56 -10.45 -5.26
CA LYS A 105 6.71 -11.60 -4.91
C LYS A 105 7.16 -12.24 -3.59
N ALA A 106 8.45 -12.52 -3.45
CA ALA A 106 9.05 -13.08 -2.24
C ALA A 106 8.85 -12.14 -1.04
N ALA A 107 9.10 -10.84 -1.19
CA ALA A 107 8.90 -9.84 -0.15
C ALA A 107 7.45 -9.80 0.33
N MET A 108 6.49 -9.77 -0.59
CA MET A 108 5.07 -9.78 -0.27
C MET A 108 4.63 -11.07 0.43
N SER A 109 5.22 -12.21 0.07
CA SER A 109 4.90 -13.52 0.66
C SER A 109 5.25 -13.62 2.15
N LEU A 110 6.27 -12.86 2.62
CA LEU A 110 6.69 -12.84 4.03
C LEU A 110 5.62 -12.26 4.97
N PHE A 111 4.64 -11.54 4.44
CA PHE A 111 3.50 -11.03 5.21
C PHE A 111 2.39 -12.06 5.43
N LYS A 112 2.40 -13.20 4.72
CA LYS A 112 1.39 -14.25 4.89
C LYS A 112 1.49 -14.87 6.28
N GLY A 113 0.35 -15.27 6.83
CA GLY A 113 0.27 -15.82 8.18
C GLY A 113 -0.06 -14.76 9.24
N THR A 114 0.17 -15.13 10.50
CA THR A 114 -0.14 -14.28 11.66
C THR A 114 1.13 -13.58 12.14
N HIS A 115 1.14 -12.25 12.05
CA HIS A 115 2.27 -11.43 12.49
C HIS A 115 1.81 -10.27 13.38
N ASN A 116 2.76 -9.65 14.07
CA ASN A 116 2.52 -8.42 14.82
C ASN A 116 2.76 -7.20 13.91
N PHE A 117 1.67 -6.61 13.41
CA PHE A 117 1.71 -5.51 12.44
C PHE A 117 1.79 -4.12 13.10
N HIS A 118 2.34 -4.00 14.32
CA HIS A 118 2.35 -2.72 15.06
C HIS A 118 3.09 -1.60 14.30
N ASN A 119 4.16 -1.89 13.56
CA ASN A 119 4.89 -0.93 12.71
C ASN A 119 4.10 -0.53 11.44
N TYR A 120 3.15 -1.37 11.04
CA TYR A 120 2.32 -1.19 9.85
C TYR A 120 1.05 -0.37 10.13
N THR A 121 0.95 0.29 11.26
CA THR A 121 -0.18 1.18 11.58
C THR A 121 0.32 2.43 12.31
N ILE A 122 -0.61 3.25 12.78
CA ILE A 122 -0.36 4.45 13.58
C ILE A 122 -0.79 4.18 15.03
N SER A 123 -0.07 4.73 15.99
CA SER A 123 -0.44 4.76 17.42
C SER A 123 -0.70 3.39 18.08
N ARG A 124 -0.02 2.32 17.62
CA ARG A 124 -0.09 1.00 18.26
C ARG A 124 1.26 0.58 18.83
N SER A 125 1.20 0.00 20.02
CA SER A 125 2.34 -0.63 20.70
C SER A 125 2.53 -2.07 20.21
N PHE A 126 3.76 -2.55 20.27
CA PHE A 126 4.09 -3.96 20.04
C PHE A 126 3.31 -4.88 20.98
N LYS A 127 3.06 -4.47 22.24
CA LYS A 127 2.35 -5.29 23.24
C LYS A 127 0.83 -5.32 23.04
N ASP A 128 0.28 -4.50 22.15
CA ASP A 128 -1.17 -4.45 21.91
C ASP A 128 -1.62 -5.72 21.16
N PRO A 129 -2.48 -6.56 21.74
CA PRO A 129 -2.99 -7.76 21.07
C PRO A 129 -3.72 -7.42 19.76
N ALA A 130 -4.31 -6.23 19.67
CA ALA A 130 -4.95 -5.72 18.47
C ALA A 130 -3.95 -5.31 17.39
N SER A 131 -2.64 -5.48 17.57
CA SER A 131 -1.63 -5.36 16.49
C SER A 131 -1.41 -6.68 15.74
N LYS A 132 -1.82 -7.82 16.32
CA LYS A 132 -1.72 -9.12 15.64
C LYS A 132 -2.79 -9.24 14.56
N ARG A 133 -2.38 -9.54 13.33
CA ARG A 133 -3.30 -9.73 12.19
C ARG A 133 -2.93 -10.97 11.42
N PHE A 134 -3.94 -11.55 10.79
CA PHE A 134 -3.80 -12.74 9.97
C PHE A 134 -4.03 -12.40 8.50
N MET A 135 -2.96 -12.56 7.71
CA MET A 135 -2.99 -12.48 6.26
C MET A 135 -3.22 -13.89 5.72
N ILE A 136 -4.43 -14.12 5.19
CA ILE A 136 -4.89 -15.42 4.71
C ILE A 136 -4.11 -15.78 3.44
N ASP A 137 -4.08 -14.88 2.47
CA ASP A 137 -3.34 -15.04 1.24
C ASP A 137 -2.87 -13.70 0.67
N ILE A 138 -1.76 -13.74 -0.04
CA ILE A 138 -1.19 -12.59 -0.75
C ILE A 138 -0.66 -13.12 -2.07
N SER A 139 -1.10 -12.53 -3.18
CA SER A 139 -0.65 -12.87 -4.53
C SER A 139 -0.26 -11.59 -5.28
N VAL A 140 0.84 -11.67 -6.02
CA VAL A 140 1.29 -10.61 -6.93
C VAL A 140 1.12 -11.17 -8.34
N ASN A 141 0.24 -10.53 -9.10
CA ASN A 141 -0.04 -10.91 -10.49
C ASN A 141 1.10 -10.47 -11.41
N ASP A 142 1.17 -11.10 -12.57
CA ASP A 142 2.11 -10.66 -13.61
C ASP A 142 1.76 -9.23 -14.09
N PRO A 143 2.77 -8.45 -14.53
CA PRO A 143 2.54 -7.07 -14.91
C PRO A 143 1.61 -6.95 -16.12
N MET A 144 0.80 -5.89 -16.14
CA MET A 144 -0.10 -5.56 -17.24
C MET A 144 0.21 -4.17 -17.80
N ILE A 145 0.10 -4.03 -19.12
CA ILE A 145 0.33 -2.76 -19.82
C ILE A 145 -0.98 -2.00 -19.96
N ILE A 146 -0.95 -0.73 -19.56
CA ILE A 146 -2.11 0.16 -19.65
C ILE A 146 -1.62 1.55 -20.04
N GLU A 147 -2.11 2.07 -21.17
CA GLU A 147 -1.68 3.38 -21.70
C GLU A 147 -0.15 3.52 -21.76
N ASN A 148 0.52 2.46 -22.26
CA ASN A 148 1.98 2.29 -22.36
C ASN A 148 2.75 2.15 -21.03
N THR A 149 2.13 2.36 -19.87
CA THR A 149 2.77 2.15 -18.56
C THR A 149 2.53 0.72 -18.08
N GLU A 150 3.56 0.08 -17.52
CA GLU A 150 3.43 -1.25 -16.93
C GLU A 150 3.04 -1.16 -15.45
N TRP A 151 2.03 -1.93 -15.05
CA TRP A 151 1.44 -1.95 -13.72
C TRP A 151 1.46 -3.34 -13.12
N ILE A 152 1.66 -3.40 -11.81
CA ILE A 152 1.63 -4.63 -11.01
C ILE A 152 0.37 -4.59 -10.14
N SER A 153 -0.36 -5.71 -10.09
CA SER A 153 -1.51 -5.90 -9.21
C SER A 153 -1.14 -6.82 -8.05
N VAL A 154 -1.31 -6.34 -6.82
CA VAL A 154 -1.13 -7.13 -5.60
C VAL A 154 -2.49 -7.40 -4.96
N LYS A 155 -2.91 -8.65 -4.89
CA LYS A 155 -4.13 -9.06 -4.17
C LYS A 155 -3.79 -9.46 -2.74
N LEU A 156 -4.49 -8.87 -1.78
CA LEU A 156 -4.30 -9.09 -0.34
C LEU A 156 -5.60 -9.57 0.29
N HIS A 157 -5.62 -10.83 0.73
CA HIS A 157 -6.72 -11.42 1.49
C HIS A 157 -6.34 -11.47 2.96
N GLY A 158 -7.01 -10.67 3.79
CA GLY A 158 -6.78 -10.61 5.22
C GLY A 158 -8.06 -10.72 6.02
N GLN A 159 -7.98 -11.31 7.21
CA GLN A 159 -9.13 -11.40 8.12
C GLN A 159 -9.60 -10.00 8.53
N SER A 160 -8.66 -9.12 8.86
CA SER A 160 -8.90 -7.70 9.14
C SER A 160 -7.64 -6.88 8.88
N PHE A 161 -7.82 -5.57 8.68
CA PHE A 161 -6.74 -4.64 8.39
C PHE A 161 -6.80 -3.45 9.36
N MET A 162 -5.64 -3.00 9.82
CA MET A 162 -5.50 -1.75 10.56
C MET A 162 -5.37 -0.56 9.61
N LEU A 163 -5.52 0.64 10.17
CA LEU A 163 -5.32 1.88 9.44
C LEU A 163 -3.92 1.90 8.80
N HIS A 164 -3.87 2.12 7.49
CA HIS A 164 -2.65 2.19 6.67
C HIS A 164 -1.85 0.89 6.52
N GLN A 165 -2.31 -0.24 7.06
CA GLN A 165 -1.57 -1.51 7.05
C GLN A 165 -1.11 -1.93 5.66
N ILE A 166 -2.03 -1.99 4.70
CA ILE A 166 -1.71 -2.40 3.32
C ILE A 166 -0.69 -1.44 2.70
N ARG A 167 -0.91 -0.13 2.83
CA ARG A 167 -0.02 0.89 2.24
C ARG A 167 1.40 0.82 2.79
N LYS A 168 1.56 0.53 4.09
CA LYS A 168 2.87 0.33 4.72
C LYS A 168 3.51 -1.01 4.32
N MET A 169 2.71 -2.08 4.17
CA MET A 169 3.20 -3.37 3.68
C MET A 169 3.75 -3.26 2.27
N ILE A 170 2.98 -2.65 1.36
CA ILE A 170 3.40 -2.37 -0.02
C ILE A 170 4.67 -1.53 -0.03
N SER A 171 4.72 -0.45 0.79
CA SER A 171 5.90 0.41 0.85
C SER A 171 7.15 -0.33 1.33
N MET A 172 7.03 -1.19 2.34
CA MET A 172 8.16 -1.98 2.84
C MET A 172 8.70 -2.92 1.76
N ALA A 173 7.83 -3.73 1.14
CA ALA A 173 8.23 -4.66 0.09
C ALA A 173 8.83 -3.95 -1.14
N MET A 174 8.17 -2.88 -1.59
CA MET A 174 8.60 -2.09 -2.74
C MET A 174 9.98 -1.47 -2.51
N LEU A 175 10.19 -0.84 -1.35
CA LEU A 175 11.45 -0.19 -1.04
C LEU A 175 12.58 -1.19 -0.79
N SER A 176 12.31 -2.35 -0.15
CA SER A 176 13.33 -3.40 -0.01
C SER A 176 13.86 -3.88 -1.37
N VAL A 177 12.99 -4.02 -2.38
CA VAL A 177 13.43 -4.37 -3.74
C VAL A 177 14.16 -3.21 -4.40
N ARG A 178 13.65 -1.98 -4.25
CA ARG A 178 14.21 -0.76 -4.85
C ARG A 178 15.64 -0.47 -4.39
N THR A 179 15.92 -0.66 -3.10
CA THR A 179 17.22 -0.44 -2.48
C THR A 179 18.13 -1.67 -2.52
N GLY A 180 17.59 -2.83 -2.89
CA GLY A 180 18.32 -4.10 -2.83
C GLY A 180 18.56 -4.60 -1.40
N THR A 181 17.77 -4.13 -0.44
CA THR A 181 17.85 -4.54 0.97
C THR A 181 17.44 -6.01 1.12
N PRO A 182 18.18 -6.80 1.93
CA PRO A 182 17.80 -8.18 2.24
C PRO A 182 16.37 -8.29 2.78
N LEU A 183 15.61 -9.26 2.27
CA LEU A 183 14.23 -9.49 2.68
C LEU A 183 14.10 -9.96 4.14
N SER A 184 15.21 -10.35 4.77
CA SER A 184 15.30 -10.63 6.21
C SER A 184 14.95 -9.42 7.09
N LEU A 185 14.96 -8.20 6.54
CA LEU A 185 14.46 -7.01 7.22
C LEU A 185 12.96 -7.14 7.57
N ILE A 186 12.14 -7.70 6.66
CA ILE A 186 10.68 -7.72 6.83
C ILE A 186 10.27 -8.47 8.11
N PRO A 187 10.75 -9.70 8.40
CA PRO A 187 10.50 -10.36 9.67
C PRO A 187 10.87 -9.53 10.90
N LYS A 188 12.02 -8.84 10.87
CA LYS A 188 12.47 -7.98 11.98
C LYS A 188 11.48 -6.85 12.28
N THR A 189 10.76 -6.36 11.27
CA THR A 189 9.75 -5.31 11.47
C THR A 189 8.52 -5.76 12.26
N PHE A 190 8.34 -7.06 12.46
CA PHE A 190 7.30 -7.62 13.34
C PHE A 190 7.75 -7.74 14.79
N GLU A 191 9.04 -7.53 15.08
CA GLU A 191 9.62 -7.61 16.41
C GLU A 191 9.36 -6.33 17.22
N ALA A 192 10.00 -6.20 18.39
CA ALA A 192 9.70 -5.14 19.36
C ALA A 192 10.08 -3.73 18.90
N ASP A 193 11.07 -3.62 18.02
CA ASP A 193 11.59 -2.33 17.56
C ASP A 193 10.52 -1.52 16.84
N LYS A 194 10.35 -0.27 17.28
CA LYS A 194 9.38 0.65 16.70
C LYS A 194 10.05 1.48 15.62
N ILE A 195 9.66 1.29 14.37
CA ILE A 195 10.19 2.07 13.23
C ILE A 195 9.08 2.81 12.51
N ASN A 196 9.45 3.91 11.84
CA ASN A 196 8.55 4.60 10.93
C ASN A 196 8.62 3.97 9.53
N ILE A 197 7.54 3.29 9.11
CA ILE A 197 7.41 2.77 7.74
C ILE A 197 6.70 3.82 6.88
N PRO A 198 7.26 4.23 5.73
CA PRO A 198 6.60 5.16 4.84
C PRO A 198 5.29 4.57 4.30
N LYS A 199 4.35 5.46 3.96
CA LYS A 199 3.01 5.07 3.53
C LYS A 199 2.89 5.29 2.03
N ALA A 200 2.88 4.20 1.26
CA ALA A 200 2.69 4.25 -0.19
C ALA A 200 1.41 5.04 -0.57
N PRO A 201 1.30 5.61 -1.79
CA PRO A 201 0.13 6.37 -2.24
C PRO A 201 -1.22 5.66 -1.98
N ALA A 202 -2.29 6.44 -1.78
CA ALA A 202 -3.63 5.87 -1.59
C ALA A 202 -4.24 5.42 -2.93
N LEU A 203 -3.82 6.08 -4.01
CA LEU A 203 -4.35 5.93 -5.36
C LEU A 203 -4.49 4.48 -5.81
N GLY A 204 -3.47 3.65 -5.55
CA GLY A 204 -3.47 2.24 -5.95
C GLY A 204 -4.39 1.33 -5.16
N LEU A 205 -4.93 1.75 -4.02
CA LEU A 205 -5.63 0.87 -3.08
C LEU A 205 -7.13 0.74 -3.41
N LEU A 206 -7.56 -0.47 -3.74
CA LEU A 206 -8.94 -0.83 -4.02
C LEU A 206 -9.44 -1.90 -3.05
N LEU A 207 -10.61 -1.70 -2.45
CA LEU A 207 -11.35 -2.79 -1.80
C LEU A 207 -12.07 -3.60 -2.89
N GLU A 208 -11.60 -4.83 -3.16
CA GLU A 208 -12.23 -5.70 -4.16
C GLU A 208 -13.55 -6.26 -3.64
N ARG A 209 -13.54 -6.85 -2.43
CA ARG A 209 -14.78 -7.28 -1.75
C ARG A 209 -14.61 -7.54 -0.25
N PRO A 210 -15.66 -7.29 0.56
CA PRO A 210 -15.82 -7.98 1.83
C PRO A 210 -16.25 -9.43 1.58
N VAL A 211 -15.71 -10.35 2.39
CA VAL A 211 -16.07 -11.77 2.36
C VAL A 211 -17.07 -12.03 3.47
N PHE A 212 -18.26 -12.47 3.06
CA PHE A 212 -19.31 -13.00 3.93
C PHE A 212 -19.58 -14.43 3.46
N GLN A 213 -18.95 -15.43 4.10
CA GLN A 213 -18.98 -16.83 3.61
C GLN A 213 -20.40 -17.36 3.42
N LEU A 214 -21.33 -16.95 4.28
CA LEU A 214 -22.73 -17.39 4.24
C LEU A 214 -23.60 -16.63 3.23
N TYR A 215 -23.16 -15.46 2.74
CA TYR A 215 -23.99 -14.55 1.93
C TYR A 215 -23.46 -14.33 0.51
N ASN A 216 -22.16 -14.48 0.27
CA ASN A 216 -21.52 -14.12 -1.01
C ASN A 216 -21.70 -15.15 -2.15
N ASN A 217 -22.65 -16.10 -2.05
CA ASN A 217 -22.70 -17.26 -2.95
C ASN A 217 -23.14 -16.98 -4.40
N ARG A 218 -23.59 -15.76 -4.74
CA ARG A 218 -24.09 -15.44 -6.10
C ARG A 218 -23.93 -13.96 -6.45
N MET A 219 -22.78 -13.54 -6.95
CA MET A 219 -22.66 -12.23 -7.62
C MET A 219 -22.00 -12.35 -8.99
N ALA A 220 -22.44 -11.53 -9.94
CA ALA A 220 -21.98 -11.50 -11.32
C ALA A 220 -20.53 -11.00 -11.39
N SER A 221 -19.57 -11.93 -11.34
CA SER A 221 -18.13 -11.64 -11.37
C SER A 221 -17.70 -10.84 -12.58
N ASN A 222 -18.29 -11.11 -13.75
CA ASN A 222 -17.82 -10.56 -15.01
C ASN A 222 -18.16 -9.06 -15.17
N GLN A 223 -19.33 -8.62 -14.71
CA GLN A 223 -19.73 -7.22 -14.80
C GLN A 223 -18.90 -6.33 -13.87
N ILE A 224 -18.58 -6.83 -12.67
CA ILE A 224 -17.72 -6.14 -11.70
C ILE A 224 -16.31 -5.96 -12.30
N GLU A 225 -15.78 -6.98 -12.96
CA GLU A 225 -14.46 -6.92 -13.58
C GLU A 225 -14.41 -5.89 -14.73
N THR A 226 -15.43 -5.86 -15.59
CA THR A 226 -15.56 -4.82 -16.63
C THR A 226 -15.63 -3.43 -16.01
N PHE A 227 -16.46 -3.24 -14.98
CA PHE A 227 -16.59 -1.96 -14.28
C PHE A 227 -15.28 -1.50 -13.64
N LYS A 228 -14.52 -2.41 -13.01
CA LYS A 228 -13.19 -2.10 -12.46
C LYS A 228 -12.27 -1.54 -13.54
N LYS A 229 -12.22 -2.18 -14.71
CA LYS A 229 -11.38 -1.75 -15.83
C LYS A 229 -11.80 -0.39 -16.36
N GLU A 230 -13.09 -0.19 -16.59
CA GLU A 230 -13.63 1.02 -17.24
C GLU A 230 -13.62 2.25 -16.33
N PHE A 231 -13.95 2.09 -15.05
CA PHE A 231 -14.19 3.23 -14.14
C PHE A 231 -13.13 3.40 -13.05
N ILE A 232 -12.50 2.31 -12.58
CA ILE A 232 -11.58 2.38 -11.44
C ILE A 232 -10.15 2.44 -11.92
N TYR A 233 -9.73 1.46 -12.70
CA TYR A 233 -8.37 1.35 -13.22
C TYR A 233 -8.04 2.55 -14.11
N LYS A 234 -8.93 2.88 -15.07
CA LYS A 234 -8.79 4.06 -15.91
C LYS A 234 -8.55 5.34 -15.11
N GLU A 235 -9.36 5.60 -14.09
CA GLU A 235 -9.21 6.79 -13.21
C GLU A 235 -7.88 6.76 -12.46
N ILE A 236 -7.45 5.61 -11.93
CA ILE A 236 -6.15 5.44 -11.27
C ILE A 236 -5.01 5.86 -12.21
N PHE A 237 -5.08 5.46 -13.48
CA PHE A 237 -4.01 5.74 -14.45
C PHE A 237 -4.02 7.18 -14.94
N GLU A 238 -5.19 7.73 -15.23
CA GLU A 238 -5.34 9.14 -15.61
C GLU A 238 -4.87 10.05 -14.47
N HIS A 239 -5.20 9.69 -13.24
CA HIS A 239 -4.74 10.39 -12.04
C HIS A 239 -3.22 10.30 -11.85
N GLU A 240 -2.60 9.11 -12.00
CA GLU A 240 -1.14 9.00 -11.90
C GLU A 240 -0.44 9.76 -13.04
N LYS A 241 -0.96 9.68 -14.27
CA LYS A 241 -0.40 10.40 -15.43
C LYS A 241 -0.42 11.91 -15.22
N LYS A 242 -1.46 12.43 -14.55
CA LYS A 242 -1.62 13.86 -14.29
C LYS A 242 -0.85 14.33 -13.06
N ASN A 243 -0.99 13.62 -11.94
CA ASN A 243 -0.56 14.08 -10.62
C ASN A 243 0.75 13.43 -10.15
N ARG A 244 1.17 12.34 -10.80
CA ARG A 244 2.46 11.68 -10.55
C ARG A 244 2.67 11.29 -9.09
N GLU A 245 1.62 10.80 -8.42
CA GLU A 245 1.64 10.49 -6.98
C GLU A 245 2.76 9.52 -6.62
N PHE A 246 2.99 8.48 -7.43
CA PHE A 246 4.06 7.51 -7.15
C PHE A 246 5.45 8.11 -7.36
N ASP A 247 5.66 8.92 -8.40
CA ASP A 247 6.96 9.56 -8.63
C ASP A 247 7.27 10.63 -7.58
N THR A 248 6.29 11.45 -7.18
CA THR A 248 6.44 12.40 -6.07
C THR A 248 6.73 11.68 -4.76
N PHE A 249 6.01 10.58 -4.47
CA PHE A 249 6.29 9.75 -3.30
C PHE A 249 7.73 9.22 -3.31
N LEU A 250 8.17 8.62 -4.42
CA LEU A 250 9.54 8.07 -4.52
C LEU A 250 10.59 9.16 -4.40
N ALA A 251 10.38 10.32 -5.04
CA ALA A 251 11.31 11.45 -4.94
C ALA A 251 11.50 11.92 -3.49
N ALA A 252 10.42 11.95 -2.70
CA ALA A 252 10.47 12.30 -1.28
C ALA A 252 11.09 11.20 -0.40
N ILE A 253 10.88 9.92 -0.72
CA ILE A 253 11.50 8.82 0.04
C ILE A 253 12.98 8.69 -0.28
N ASP A 254 13.34 8.71 -1.57
CA ASP A 254 14.72 8.57 -2.03
C ASP A 254 15.60 9.69 -1.45
N SER A 255 15.07 10.91 -1.24
CA SER A 255 15.83 12.00 -0.60
C SER A 255 16.07 11.83 0.91
N HIS A 256 15.38 10.90 1.55
CA HIS A 256 15.44 10.62 2.98
C HIS A 256 15.85 9.18 3.29
N ILE A 257 16.26 8.41 2.27
CA ILE A 257 16.55 6.99 2.40
C ILE A 257 17.74 6.76 3.33
N ASP A 258 18.80 7.57 3.18
CA ASP A 258 20.04 7.50 3.97
C ASP A 258 19.92 8.22 5.32
N SER A 259 18.72 8.67 5.68
CA SER A 259 18.49 9.59 6.78
C SER A 259 17.45 9.00 7.73
N THR A 260 16.17 9.03 7.32
CA THR A 260 15.03 8.58 8.12
C THR A 260 14.81 7.07 7.98
N TYR A 261 15.20 6.52 6.83
CA TYR A 261 14.89 5.14 6.46
C TYR A 261 16.15 4.27 6.27
N GLN A 262 17.20 4.55 7.04
CA GLN A 262 18.51 3.88 6.97
C GLN A 262 18.45 2.36 7.17
N TYR A 263 17.34 1.83 7.69
CA TYR A 263 17.09 0.39 7.75
C TYR A 263 16.91 -0.25 6.36
N PHE A 264 16.70 0.52 5.29
CA PHE A 264 16.86 0.06 3.90
C PHE A 264 18.33 0.05 3.47
N ASN A 265 19.15 -0.70 4.20
CA ASN A 265 20.58 -0.89 3.92
C ASN A 265 20.87 -2.26 3.30
N THR A 266 22.14 -2.52 2.97
CA THR A 266 22.60 -3.78 2.38
C THR A 266 22.66 -4.94 3.37
N GLU A 267 22.60 -4.66 4.67
CA GLU A 267 22.71 -5.67 5.75
C GLU A 267 21.35 -6.20 6.21
N GLY A 268 20.26 -5.46 5.94
CA GLY A 268 18.92 -5.78 6.42
C GLY A 268 18.83 -5.64 7.96
N VAL A 269 19.58 -4.70 8.54
CA VAL A 269 19.60 -4.41 9.99
C VAL A 269 18.85 -3.11 10.24
N ILE A 270 18.12 -3.04 11.36
CA ILE A 270 17.46 -1.81 11.82
C ILE A 270 18.46 -1.05 12.71
N PRO A 271 18.99 0.11 12.28
CA PRO A 271 19.90 0.90 13.10
C PRO A 271 19.17 1.55 14.29
N GLU A 272 19.86 1.76 15.40
CA GLU A 272 19.26 2.35 16.62
C GLU A 272 18.63 3.72 16.37
N GLN A 273 19.22 4.54 15.50
CA GLN A 273 18.71 5.85 15.12
C GLN A 273 17.35 5.80 14.40
N CYS A 274 17.00 4.67 13.79
CA CYS A 274 15.68 4.47 13.17
C CYS A 274 14.63 4.03 14.19
N ILE A 275 15.04 3.61 15.40
CA ILE A 275 14.13 3.13 16.44
C ILE A 275 13.54 4.33 17.17
N LEU A 276 12.22 4.48 17.05
CA LEU A 276 11.46 5.53 17.70
C LEU A 276 11.46 5.32 19.21
N LYS A 277 12.02 6.28 19.95
CA LYS A 277 11.94 6.31 21.41
C LYS A 277 10.49 6.50 21.83
N THR A 278 9.91 5.46 22.42
CA THR A 278 8.58 5.51 23.04
C THR A 278 8.73 5.72 24.54
N LYS A 279 7.67 6.16 25.23
CA LYS A 279 7.68 6.26 26.71
C LYS A 279 8.12 4.94 27.39
N TYR A 280 7.95 3.81 26.72
CA TYR A 280 8.29 2.47 27.21
C TYR A 280 9.72 2.04 26.87
N SER A 281 10.38 2.60 25.85
CA SER A 281 11.77 2.26 25.53
C SER A 281 12.76 2.92 26.51
N VAL A 282 12.38 4.05 27.12
CA VAL A 282 13.18 4.74 28.14
C VAL A 282 13.21 3.97 29.46
N GLN A 283 12.14 3.23 29.80
CA GLN A 283 12.06 2.47 31.04
C GLN A 283 12.97 1.23 31.07
N ASN A 284 13.24 0.61 29.91
CA ASN A 284 14.12 -0.57 29.87
C ASN A 284 15.61 -0.22 30.06
N ASN A 285 16.05 0.97 29.64
CA ASN A 285 17.44 1.39 29.83
C ASN A 285 17.76 1.73 31.29
N LEU A 286 16.77 2.18 32.07
CA LEU A 286 16.93 2.46 33.51
C LEU A 286 16.94 1.19 34.39
N VAL A 287 16.49 0.05 33.87
CA VAL A 287 16.49 -1.23 34.60
C VAL A 287 17.79 -2.01 34.35
N ASN A 288 18.49 -1.75 33.25
CA ASN A 288 19.78 -2.38 32.94
C ASN A 288 21.00 -1.61 33.47
N GLU A 289 20.80 -0.47 34.13
CA GLU A 289 21.86 0.31 34.82
C GLU A 289 21.84 0.13 36.36
N LYS A 290 21.25 -0.96 36.86
CA LYS A 290 21.32 -1.33 38.29
C LYS A 290 21.78 -2.76 38.48
#